data_AF-A0A0P9K8W5-F1
#
_entry.id   AF-A0A0P9K8W5-F1
#
_cell.length_a   1.000
_cell.length_b   1.000
_cell.length_c   1.000
_cell.angle_alpha   90.00
_cell.angle_beta   90.00
_cell.angle_gamma   90.00
#
_symmetry.space_group_name_H-M   'P 1'
#
loop_
_entity.id
_entity.type
_entity.pdbx_description
1 polymer ?
#
loop_
_entity_poly.entity_id
_entity_poly.type
_entity_poly.pdbx_seq_one_letter_code
_entity_poly.pdbx_strand_id
1 'polypeptide(L)'
;MMNSIFLRIYGGVLGVLVLVALLGVLALHVLNQSRGEQYRERLAHGTFTIMADNLLPLDGIERRRALAVWERLLGIPLSLQTLEQAHLDSSALGQLARGKVVVEQIGPHAARVYRQLSDKEPLLLTGEVQQITEQLARATIYLLIDELVRFPVDEQPARLQALRSDKGFGFDLHLLALDQADLDDDQRRRVYEGDTVMALGKGGDSIRVLAGIVDTNWVLEIGPLYQMNPYPLHWLLLIALMGLCLIGLVVYLLVRRLERRVLELEAAATQIAQGSLHSRVPTEGSDSVGRVAAAFNSMAEHLQRSLMIQRELVRAVSHELRTPVARLRFGLEMVSDAATPEARRKYMRGMDSDIQDLDKLVDEMLTYARLEQGAPTLNFQRVDLDALIDQVI
;
A
#
# COMPACT_ATOMS: atom_id res chain seq x y z
N MET A 1 -26.41 17.29 -8.61
CA MET A 1 -24.94 17.54 -8.53
C MET A 1 -24.37 16.94 -7.23
N MET A 2 -24.44 15.61 -7.06
CA MET A 2 -24.19 14.91 -5.78
C MET A 2 -22.95 13.97 -5.82
N ASN A 3 -22.14 14.05 -6.87
CA ASN A 3 -21.18 12.99 -7.22
C ASN A 3 -19.79 13.13 -6.59
N SER A 4 -19.37 14.28 -6.05
CA SER A 4 -17.94 14.51 -5.75
C SER A 4 -17.40 13.83 -4.48
N ILE A 5 -18.16 13.76 -3.38
CA ILE A 5 -17.68 13.07 -2.15
C ILE A 5 -17.59 11.59 -2.37
N PHE A 6 -18.71 10.99 -2.78
CA PHE A 6 -18.81 9.55 -2.88
C PHE A 6 -17.82 9.04 -3.92
N LEU A 7 -17.65 9.73 -5.05
CA LEU A 7 -16.63 9.37 -6.03
C LEU A 7 -15.20 9.48 -5.47
N ARG A 8 -14.91 10.48 -4.64
CA ARG A 8 -13.56 10.67 -4.07
C ARG A 8 -13.25 9.69 -2.93
N ILE A 9 -14.25 9.37 -2.11
CA ILE A 9 -14.12 8.39 -1.03
C ILE A 9 -14.10 6.97 -1.59
N TYR A 10 -15.12 6.57 -2.36
CA TYR A 10 -15.16 5.24 -2.97
C TYR A 10 -14.06 5.06 -4.02
N GLY A 11 -13.72 6.10 -4.78
CA GLY A 11 -12.57 6.07 -5.68
C GLY A 11 -11.25 5.95 -4.94
N GLY A 12 -11.11 6.62 -3.79
CA GLY A 12 -9.96 6.45 -2.90
C GLY A 12 -9.86 5.02 -2.35
N VAL A 13 -10.96 4.48 -1.83
CA VAL A 13 -11.02 3.10 -1.31
C VAL A 13 -10.76 2.07 -2.42
N LEU A 14 -11.36 2.24 -3.60
CA LEU A 14 -11.12 1.38 -4.75
C LEU A 14 -9.66 1.45 -5.20
N GLY A 15 -9.10 2.66 -5.27
CA GLY A 15 -7.68 2.86 -5.60
C GLY A 15 -6.76 2.16 -4.62
N VAL A 16 -7.06 2.20 -3.32
CA VAL A 16 -6.31 1.49 -2.28
C VAL A 16 -6.46 -0.03 -2.42
N LEU A 17 -7.66 -0.53 -2.69
CA LEU A 17 -7.89 -1.97 -2.90
C LEU A 17 -7.08 -2.49 -4.09
N VAL A 18 -7.08 -1.76 -5.22
CA VAL A 18 -6.29 -2.10 -6.40
C VAL A 18 -4.80 -2.03 -6.09
N LEU A 19 -4.35 -0.99 -5.38
CA LEU A 19 -2.95 -0.84 -4.98
C LEU A 19 -2.50 -2.00 -4.08
N VAL A 20 -3.30 -2.35 -3.07
CA VAL A 20 -3.02 -3.46 -2.15
C VAL A 20 -2.96 -4.80 -2.89
N ALA A 21 -3.88 -5.03 -3.84
CA ALA A 21 -3.87 -6.24 -4.66
C ALA A 21 -2.60 -6.31 -5.53
N LEU A 22 -2.23 -5.21 -6.20
CA LEU A 22 -1.01 -5.14 -7.01
C LEU A 22 0.25 -5.36 -6.16
N LEU A 23 0.34 -4.70 -5.00
CA LEU A 23 1.45 -4.89 -4.06
C LEU A 23 1.50 -6.32 -3.53
N GLY A 24 0.36 -6.94 -3.27
CA GLY A 24 0.28 -8.34 -2.82
C GLY A 24 0.79 -9.31 -3.88
N VAL A 25 0.38 -9.15 -5.14
CA VAL A 25 0.85 -9.96 -6.27
C VAL A 25 2.36 -9.75 -6.49
N LEU A 26 2.83 -8.50 -6.46
CA LEU A 26 4.25 -8.17 -6.59
C LEU A 26 5.07 -8.80 -5.46
N ALA A 27 4.61 -8.68 -4.21
CA ALA A 27 5.27 -9.26 -3.05
C ALA A 27 5.35 -10.79 -3.16
N LEU A 28 4.25 -11.45 -3.56
CA LEU A 28 4.24 -12.89 -3.82
C LEU A 28 5.25 -13.27 -4.91
N HIS A 29 5.28 -12.53 -6.01
CA HIS A 29 6.20 -12.81 -7.11
C HIS A 29 7.67 -12.72 -6.67
N VAL A 30 8.04 -11.63 -6.00
CA VAL A 30 9.42 -11.40 -5.51
C VAL A 30 9.81 -12.42 -4.44
N LEU A 31 8.93 -12.69 -3.47
CA LEU A 31 9.18 -13.70 -2.43
C LEU A 31 9.34 -15.09 -3.03
N ASN A 32 8.51 -15.44 -4.01
CA ASN A 32 8.58 -16.75 -4.65
C ASN A 32 9.87 -16.89 -5.47
N GLN A 33 10.28 -15.85 -6.19
CA GLN A 33 11.54 -15.84 -6.92
C GLN A 33 12.74 -16.08 -5.97
N SER A 34 12.83 -15.29 -4.89
CA SER A 34 13.91 -15.41 -3.91
C SER A 34 13.93 -16.79 -3.22
N ARG A 35 12.76 -17.31 -2.83
CA ARG A 35 12.65 -18.65 -2.23
C ARG A 35 13.03 -19.74 -3.22
N GLY A 36 12.71 -19.58 -4.50
CA GLY A 36 13.04 -20.53 -5.55
C GLY A 36 14.55 -20.58 -5.83
N GLU A 37 15.22 -19.43 -5.85
CA GLU A 37 16.68 -19.34 -5.92
C GLU A 37 17.33 -20.08 -4.73
N GLN A 38 16.97 -19.71 -3.50
CA GLN A 38 17.52 -20.35 -2.30
C GLN A 38 17.26 -21.86 -2.25
N TYR A 39 16.08 -22.31 -2.68
CA TYR A 39 15.74 -23.73 -2.74
C TYR A 39 16.69 -24.50 -3.68
N ARG A 40 16.91 -23.97 -4.88
CA ARG A 40 17.77 -24.59 -5.88
C ARG A 40 19.24 -24.55 -5.49
N GLU A 41 19.71 -23.45 -4.91
CA GLU A 41 21.06 -23.36 -4.34
C GLU A 41 21.31 -24.43 -3.29
N ARG A 42 20.37 -24.62 -2.35
CA ARG A 42 20.47 -25.66 -1.32
C ARG A 42 20.51 -27.07 -1.90
N LEU A 43 19.73 -27.35 -2.95
CA LEU A 43 19.76 -28.65 -3.63
C LEU A 43 21.10 -28.90 -4.34
N ALA A 44 21.66 -27.88 -4.98
CA ALA A 44 22.90 -28.00 -5.75
C ALA A 44 24.17 -27.96 -4.89
N HIS A 45 24.10 -27.38 -3.68
CA HIS A 45 25.26 -27.05 -2.88
C HIS A 45 26.19 -28.25 -2.61
N GLY A 46 25.66 -29.31 -2.02
CA GLY A 46 26.46 -30.48 -1.66
C GLY A 46 27.01 -31.21 -2.88
N THR A 47 26.18 -31.43 -3.91
CA THR A 47 26.57 -32.13 -5.15
C THR A 47 27.73 -31.42 -5.86
N PHE A 48 27.60 -30.12 -6.11
CA PHE A 48 28.63 -29.36 -6.84
C PHE A 48 29.87 -29.11 -5.99
N THR A 49 29.75 -29.08 -4.67
CA THR A 49 30.90 -29.00 -3.76
C THR A 49 31.73 -30.28 -3.82
N ILE A 50 31.09 -31.46 -3.77
CA ILE A 50 31.80 -32.75 -3.96
C ILE A 50 32.47 -32.82 -5.33
N MET A 51 31.76 -32.45 -6.40
CA MET A 51 32.34 -32.43 -7.74
C MET A 51 33.56 -31.50 -7.82
N ALA A 52 33.47 -30.29 -7.26
CA ALA A 52 34.58 -29.34 -7.25
C ALA A 52 35.78 -29.87 -6.47
N ASP A 53 35.55 -30.45 -5.28
CA ASP A 53 36.61 -31.02 -4.43
C ASP A 53 37.30 -32.21 -5.11
N ASN A 54 36.54 -33.07 -5.79
CA ASN A 54 37.06 -34.22 -6.53
C ASN A 54 37.85 -33.81 -7.79
N LEU A 55 37.59 -32.64 -8.36
CA LEU A 55 38.35 -32.10 -9.50
C LEU A 55 39.64 -31.38 -9.07
N LEU A 56 39.69 -30.87 -7.84
CA LEU A 56 40.80 -30.09 -7.32
C LEU A 56 42.18 -30.78 -7.42
N PRO A 57 42.34 -32.07 -7.03
CA PRO A 57 43.64 -32.75 -7.10
C PRO A 57 44.03 -33.17 -8.53
N LEU A 58 43.10 -33.17 -9.48
CA LEU A 58 43.31 -33.69 -10.83
C LEU A 58 43.99 -32.67 -11.74
N ASP A 59 44.74 -33.14 -12.75
CA ASP A 59 45.32 -32.28 -13.78
C ASP A 59 44.29 -31.84 -14.84
N GLY A 60 44.67 -30.94 -15.76
CA GLY A 60 43.75 -30.41 -16.78
C GLY A 60 43.23 -31.44 -17.80
N ILE A 61 43.88 -32.60 -17.95
CA ILE A 61 43.43 -33.68 -18.85
C ILE A 61 42.48 -34.61 -18.07
N GLU A 62 42.85 -34.97 -16.84
CA GLU A 62 42.06 -35.77 -15.92
C GLU A 62 40.74 -35.09 -15.58
N ARG A 63 40.75 -33.77 -15.29
CA ARG A 63 39.53 -32.98 -15.09
C ARG A 63 38.58 -33.09 -16.27
N ARG A 64 39.09 -32.96 -17.51
CA ARG A 64 38.27 -33.08 -18.73
C ARG A 64 37.70 -34.47 -18.92
N ARG A 65 38.45 -35.53 -18.60
CA ARG A 65 37.94 -36.92 -18.64
C ARG A 65 36.87 -37.14 -17.58
N ALA A 66 37.10 -36.70 -16.35
CA ALA A 66 36.14 -36.83 -15.25
C ALA A 66 34.81 -36.15 -15.59
N LEU A 67 34.86 -34.92 -16.14
CA LEU A 67 33.67 -34.19 -16.57
C LEU A 67 32.90 -34.92 -17.67
N ALA A 68 33.59 -35.46 -18.68
CA ALA A 68 32.95 -36.22 -19.75
C ALA A 68 32.27 -37.51 -19.25
N VAL A 69 32.88 -38.18 -18.26
CA VAL A 69 32.29 -39.37 -17.61
C VAL A 69 31.05 -38.98 -16.81
N TRP A 70 31.15 -37.94 -15.97
CA TRP A 70 30.01 -37.46 -15.19
C TRP A 70 28.89 -36.92 -16.07
N GLU A 71 29.18 -36.22 -17.17
CA GLU A 71 28.17 -35.76 -18.11
C GLU A 71 27.36 -36.93 -18.68
N ARG A 72 28.05 -38.01 -19.08
CA ARG A 72 27.40 -39.20 -19.61
C ARG A 72 26.58 -39.96 -18.56
N LEU A 73 27.06 -40.05 -17.33
CA LEU A 73 26.41 -40.82 -16.26
C LEU A 73 25.24 -40.05 -15.62
N LEU A 74 25.40 -38.75 -15.45
CA LEU A 74 24.46 -37.89 -14.74
C LEU A 74 23.46 -37.22 -15.68
N GLY A 75 23.77 -37.17 -16.98
CA GLY A 75 22.95 -36.47 -17.98
C GLY A 75 22.95 -34.95 -17.78
N ILE A 76 23.99 -34.41 -17.15
CA ILE A 76 24.17 -32.98 -16.89
C ILE A 76 25.38 -32.54 -17.72
N PRO A 77 25.22 -31.66 -18.73
CA PRO A 77 26.36 -31.04 -19.41
C PRO A 77 27.23 -30.29 -18.42
N LEU A 78 28.49 -30.72 -18.28
CA LEU A 78 29.45 -30.17 -17.30
C LEU A 78 30.65 -29.56 -18.02
N SER A 79 31.06 -28.38 -17.60
CA SER A 79 32.22 -27.69 -18.16
C SER A 79 33.01 -26.92 -17.11
N LEU A 80 34.27 -26.63 -17.43
CA LEU A 80 35.10 -25.70 -16.68
C LEU A 80 35.27 -24.43 -17.49
N GLN A 81 34.93 -23.30 -16.89
CA GLN A 81 35.08 -21.98 -17.52
C GLN A 81 35.71 -20.99 -16.55
N THR A 82 36.32 -19.94 -17.08
CA THR A 82 36.91 -18.87 -16.25
C THR A 82 35.82 -17.93 -15.73
N LEU A 83 36.07 -17.23 -14.63
CA LEU A 83 35.14 -16.23 -14.07
C LEU A 83 34.66 -15.19 -15.11
N GLU A 84 35.55 -14.77 -16.02
CA GLU A 84 35.25 -13.76 -17.05
C GLU A 84 34.23 -14.26 -18.08
N GLN A 85 34.21 -15.55 -18.38
CA GLN A 85 33.29 -16.15 -19.37
C GLN A 85 31.87 -16.28 -18.83
N ALA A 86 31.69 -16.36 -17.51
CA ALA A 86 30.41 -16.63 -16.88
C ALA A 86 29.47 -15.40 -16.81
N HIS A 87 29.95 -14.18 -17.08
CA HIS A 87 29.14 -12.94 -17.09
C HIS A 87 28.22 -12.77 -15.86
N LEU A 88 28.71 -13.12 -14.68
CA LEU A 88 27.94 -13.12 -13.43
C LEU A 88 27.85 -11.73 -12.81
N ASP A 89 26.76 -11.47 -12.09
CA ASP A 89 26.58 -10.23 -11.34
C ASP A 89 27.50 -10.17 -10.11
N SER A 90 27.68 -8.98 -9.54
CA SER A 90 28.59 -8.78 -8.40
C SER A 90 28.18 -9.59 -7.16
N SER A 91 26.87 -9.87 -7.01
CA SER A 91 26.35 -10.70 -5.92
C SER A 91 26.80 -12.15 -6.07
N ALA A 92 26.59 -12.76 -7.24
CA ALA A 92 27.03 -14.12 -7.54
C ALA A 92 28.54 -14.28 -7.40
N LEU A 93 29.33 -13.32 -7.87
CA LEU A 93 30.78 -13.32 -7.71
C LEU A 93 31.19 -13.33 -6.23
N GLY A 94 30.55 -12.51 -5.40
CA GLY A 94 30.79 -12.49 -3.95
C GLY A 94 30.29 -13.76 -3.22
N GLN A 95 29.35 -14.51 -3.79
CA GLN A 95 28.94 -15.82 -3.28
C GLN A 95 29.96 -16.90 -3.62
N LEU A 96 30.41 -16.95 -4.88
CA LEU A 96 31.41 -17.90 -5.36
C LEU A 96 32.74 -17.76 -4.61
N ALA A 97 33.19 -16.52 -4.38
CA ALA A 97 34.39 -16.22 -3.59
C ALA A 97 34.29 -16.65 -2.10
N ARG A 98 33.09 -16.95 -1.60
CA ARG A 98 32.86 -17.53 -0.26
C ARG A 98 32.69 -19.05 -0.29
N GLY A 99 33.02 -19.69 -1.42
CA GLY A 99 32.85 -21.13 -1.62
C GLY A 99 31.39 -21.57 -1.76
N LYS A 100 30.45 -20.64 -1.99
CA LYS A 100 29.04 -20.99 -2.20
C LYS A 100 28.79 -21.45 -3.63
N VAL A 101 27.67 -22.13 -3.80
CA VAL A 101 27.14 -22.51 -5.11
C VAL A 101 26.13 -21.45 -5.53
N VAL A 102 26.22 -21.00 -6.77
CA VAL A 102 25.27 -20.06 -7.38
C VAL A 102 24.43 -20.81 -8.40
N VAL A 103 23.12 -20.56 -8.41
CA VAL A 103 22.20 -21.17 -9.38
C VAL A 103 21.44 -20.10 -10.13
N GLU A 104 21.58 -20.10 -11.46
CA GLU A 104 20.88 -19.22 -12.37
C GLU A 104 19.73 -19.97 -13.06
N GLN A 105 18.55 -19.36 -13.13
CA GLN A 105 17.41 -19.95 -13.81
C GLN A 105 17.52 -19.74 -15.33
N ILE A 106 17.50 -20.84 -16.10
CA ILE A 106 17.47 -20.79 -17.57
C ILE A 106 16.15 -21.29 -18.15
N GLY A 107 15.30 -21.92 -17.35
CA GLY A 107 13.96 -22.37 -17.74
C GLY A 107 13.06 -22.67 -16.54
N PRO A 108 11.84 -23.22 -16.76
CA PRO A 108 10.90 -23.52 -15.67
C PRO A 108 11.44 -24.54 -14.66
N HIS A 109 12.17 -25.55 -15.15
CA HIS A 109 12.86 -26.55 -14.31
C HIS A 109 14.37 -26.59 -14.55
N ALA A 110 14.83 -25.89 -15.59
CA ALA A 110 16.21 -25.85 -16.00
C ALA A 110 16.97 -24.73 -15.29
N ALA A 111 18.18 -25.05 -14.85
CA ALA A 111 19.05 -24.14 -14.12
C ALA A 111 20.51 -24.38 -14.49
N ARG A 112 21.29 -23.31 -14.53
CA ARG A 112 22.73 -23.37 -14.65
C ARG A 112 23.34 -23.18 -13.27
N VAL A 113 24.18 -24.12 -12.87
CA VAL A 113 24.81 -24.15 -11.55
C VAL A 113 26.28 -23.82 -11.69
N TYR A 114 26.79 -22.97 -10.81
CA TYR A 114 28.18 -22.53 -10.78
C TYR A 114 28.81 -22.82 -9.41
N ARG A 115 30.01 -23.39 -9.42
CA ARG A 115 30.85 -23.56 -8.23
C ARG A 115 32.30 -23.28 -8.59
N GLN A 116 32.93 -22.38 -7.85
CA GLN A 116 34.37 -22.15 -7.98
C GLN A 116 35.15 -23.36 -7.46
N LEU A 117 36.25 -23.77 -8.11
CA LEU A 117 37.05 -24.90 -7.62
C LEU A 117 37.84 -24.50 -6.38
N SER A 118 38.55 -23.38 -6.42
CA SER A 118 39.36 -22.89 -5.29
C SER A 118 39.55 -21.37 -5.37
N ASP A 119 39.87 -20.75 -4.23
CA ASP A 119 40.27 -19.33 -4.19
C ASP A 119 41.54 -19.06 -5.01
N LYS A 120 42.41 -20.06 -5.13
CA LYS A 120 43.69 -19.97 -5.87
C LYS A 120 43.55 -20.25 -7.36
N GLU A 121 42.50 -20.96 -7.76
CA GLU A 121 42.20 -21.32 -9.15
C GLU A 121 40.79 -20.82 -9.50
N PRO A 122 40.66 -19.64 -10.16
CA PRO A 122 39.36 -19.04 -10.49
C PRO A 122 38.66 -19.74 -11.68
N LEU A 123 38.69 -21.07 -11.67
CA LEU A 123 37.94 -21.94 -12.55
C LEU A 123 36.59 -22.23 -11.91
N LEU A 124 35.54 -22.11 -12.71
CA LEU A 124 34.16 -22.39 -12.34
C LEU A 124 33.73 -23.71 -12.96
N LEU A 125 33.38 -24.68 -12.11
CA LEU A 125 32.56 -25.80 -12.50
C LEU A 125 31.16 -25.29 -12.83
N THR A 126 30.73 -25.52 -14.06
CA THR A 126 29.42 -25.12 -14.56
C THR A 126 28.65 -26.33 -15.04
N GLY A 127 27.40 -26.46 -14.61
CA GLY A 127 26.52 -27.54 -15.03
C GLY A 127 25.14 -27.04 -15.44
N GLU A 128 24.63 -27.53 -16.57
CA GLU A 128 23.28 -27.21 -17.04
C GLU A 128 22.30 -28.32 -16.67
N VAL A 129 21.49 -28.11 -15.64
CA VAL A 129 20.57 -29.12 -15.14
C VAL A 129 19.18 -28.83 -15.67
N GLN A 130 18.56 -29.77 -16.39
CA GLN A 130 17.24 -29.60 -16.99
C GLN A 130 16.11 -29.87 -15.98
N GLN A 131 16.33 -30.81 -15.06
CA GLN A 131 15.41 -31.14 -13.97
C GLN A 131 16.18 -31.10 -12.64
N ILE A 132 16.23 -29.92 -12.02
CA ILE A 132 17.12 -29.67 -10.89
C ILE A 132 16.95 -30.66 -9.74
N THR A 133 15.71 -30.99 -9.33
CA THR A 133 15.49 -31.91 -8.21
C THR A 133 15.88 -33.35 -8.56
N GLU A 134 15.46 -33.85 -9.73
CA GLU A 134 15.67 -35.24 -10.12
C GLU A 134 17.14 -35.54 -10.46
N GLN A 135 17.73 -34.74 -11.36
CA GLN A 135 19.08 -34.97 -11.84
C GLN A 135 20.12 -34.70 -10.75
N LEU A 136 19.93 -33.69 -9.90
CA LEU A 136 20.85 -33.48 -8.78
C LEU A 136 20.74 -34.58 -7.74
N ALA A 137 19.54 -35.10 -7.45
CA ALA A 137 19.41 -36.19 -6.49
C ALA A 137 20.11 -37.46 -7.01
N ARG A 138 19.92 -37.80 -8.29
CA ARG A 138 20.64 -38.91 -8.93
C ARG A 138 22.15 -38.68 -9.01
N ALA A 139 22.58 -37.46 -9.30
CA ALA A 139 23.99 -37.11 -9.27
C ALA A 139 24.60 -37.25 -7.87
N THR A 140 23.87 -36.79 -6.86
CA THR A 140 24.33 -36.87 -5.47
C THR A 140 24.44 -38.31 -5.01
N ILE A 141 23.44 -39.15 -5.31
CA ILE A 141 23.45 -40.55 -4.88
C ILE A 141 24.61 -41.30 -5.52
N TYR A 142 24.85 -41.07 -6.81
CA TYR A 142 25.97 -41.67 -7.53
C TYR A 142 27.31 -41.25 -6.94
N LEU A 143 27.53 -39.95 -6.74
CA LEU A 143 28.78 -39.42 -6.18
C LEU A 143 29.04 -39.88 -4.74
N LEU A 144 27.99 -39.96 -3.92
CA LEU A 144 28.10 -40.46 -2.55
C LEU A 144 28.43 -41.94 -2.52
N ILE A 145 27.78 -42.76 -3.36
CA ILE A 145 28.09 -44.19 -3.45
C ILE A 145 29.53 -44.39 -3.95
N ASP A 146 29.96 -43.67 -4.99
CA ASP A 146 31.34 -43.74 -5.51
C ASP A 146 32.39 -43.39 -4.45
N GLU A 147 32.07 -42.47 -3.53
CA GLU A 147 32.93 -42.11 -2.41
C GLU A 147 32.89 -43.16 -1.29
N LEU A 148 31.71 -43.68 -0.94
CA LEU A 148 31.52 -44.63 0.16
C LEU A 148 32.10 -46.03 -0.14
N VAL A 149 32.02 -46.49 -1.39
CA VAL A 149 32.54 -47.81 -1.81
C VAL A 149 34.07 -47.90 -1.66
N ARG A 150 34.76 -46.76 -1.55
CA ARG A 150 36.22 -46.71 -1.30
C ARG A 150 36.60 -47.09 0.13
N PHE A 151 35.62 -47.20 1.04
CA PHE A 151 35.83 -47.49 2.46
C PHE A 151 35.17 -48.82 2.87
N PRO A 152 35.71 -49.51 3.90
CA PRO A 152 35.09 -50.68 4.49
C PRO A 152 33.65 -50.45 4.94
N VAL A 153 32.81 -51.49 4.85
CA VAL A 153 31.35 -51.44 5.08
C VAL A 153 30.97 -50.92 6.47
N ASP A 154 31.81 -51.20 7.47
CA ASP A 154 31.66 -50.77 8.86
C ASP A 154 32.01 -49.29 9.09
N GLU A 155 32.87 -48.71 8.24
CA GLU A 155 33.24 -47.29 8.30
C GLU A 155 32.26 -46.39 7.51
N GLN A 156 31.53 -46.94 6.53
CA GLN A 156 30.63 -46.19 5.64
C GLN A 156 29.62 -45.28 6.37
N PRO A 157 28.94 -45.71 7.46
CA PRO A 157 28.03 -44.83 8.19
C PRO A 157 28.72 -43.58 8.77
N ALA A 158 29.92 -43.76 9.36
CA ALA A 158 30.69 -42.66 9.93
C ALA A 158 31.20 -41.71 8.83
N ARG A 159 31.57 -42.26 7.66
CA ARG A 159 31.96 -41.46 6.48
C ARG A 159 30.82 -40.63 5.91
N LEU A 160 29.63 -41.21 5.76
CA LEU A 160 28.46 -40.46 5.31
C LEU A 160 28.13 -39.31 6.27
N GLN A 161 28.25 -39.54 7.58
CA GLN A 161 28.04 -38.49 8.58
C GLN A 161 29.08 -37.37 8.46
N ALA A 162 30.36 -37.70 8.24
CA ALA A 162 31.40 -36.71 8.01
C ALA A 162 31.14 -35.88 6.74
N LEU A 163 30.76 -36.53 5.62
CA LEU A 163 30.39 -35.86 4.38
C LEU A 163 29.18 -34.92 4.57
N ARG A 164 28.17 -35.36 5.35
CA ARG A 164 27.00 -34.53 5.67
C ARG A 164 27.41 -33.24 6.39
N SER A 165 28.32 -33.34 7.37
CA SER A 165 28.78 -32.18 8.13
C SER A 165 29.71 -31.25 7.35
N ASP A 166 30.54 -31.80 6.46
CA ASP A 166 31.57 -31.04 5.74
C ASP A 166 31.01 -30.35 4.48
N LYS A 167 30.17 -31.06 3.71
CA LYS A 167 29.73 -30.62 2.38
C LYS A 167 28.42 -29.82 2.37
N GLY A 168 27.75 -29.69 3.51
CA GLY A 168 26.60 -28.78 3.67
C GLY A 168 25.37 -29.12 2.81
N PHE A 169 25.01 -30.40 2.69
CA PHE A 169 23.84 -30.80 1.91
C PHE A 169 22.54 -30.12 2.39
N GLY A 170 21.73 -29.63 1.44
CA GLY A 170 20.45 -28.98 1.73
C GLY A 170 19.29 -29.94 2.03
N PHE A 171 19.57 -31.22 2.19
CA PHE A 171 18.61 -32.31 2.39
C PHE A 171 19.23 -33.38 3.28
N ASP A 172 18.38 -34.26 3.81
CA ASP A 172 18.81 -35.34 4.67
C ASP A 172 19.38 -36.52 3.88
N LEU A 173 20.39 -37.14 4.48
CA LEU A 173 21.11 -38.30 3.98
C LEU A 173 21.01 -39.39 5.04
N HIS A 174 20.51 -40.56 4.64
CA HIS A 174 20.34 -41.70 5.51
C HIS A 174 20.96 -42.94 4.89
N LEU A 175 21.68 -43.72 5.70
CA LEU A 175 22.12 -45.06 5.35
C LEU A 175 21.23 -46.04 6.10
N LEU A 176 20.43 -46.81 5.36
CA LEU A 176 19.46 -47.76 5.90
C LEU A 176 19.85 -49.17 5.50
N ALA A 177 19.53 -50.16 6.34
CA ALA A 177 19.59 -51.54 5.90
C ALA A 177 18.45 -51.82 4.90
N LEU A 178 18.68 -52.69 3.90
CA LEU A 178 17.72 -53.00 2.82
C LEU A 178 16.34 -53.44 3.33
N ASP A 179 16.27 -54.08 4.49
CA ASP A 179 15.04 -54.53 5.15
C ASP A 179 14.30 -53.42 5.90
N GLN A 180 14.99 -52.34 6.28
CA GLN A 180 14.44 -51.17 6.96
C GLN A 180 13.98 -50.08 5.97
N ALA A 181 14.43 -50.16 4.71
CA ALA A 181 14.01 -49.23 3.67
C ALA A 181 12.54 -49.46 3.30
N ASP A 182 11.77 -48.36 3.26
CA ASP A 182 10.35 -48.33 2.90
C ASP A 182 10.18 -48.48 1.37
N LEU A 183 10.45 -49.69 0.88
CA LEU A 183 10.45 -50.09 -0.53
C LEU A 183 9.44 -51.22 -0.76
N ASP A 184 8.73 -51.16 -1.89
CA ASP A 184 7.96 -52.30 -2.38
C ASP A 184 8.88 -53.41 -2.95
N ASP A 185 8.29 -54.55 -3.31
CA ASP A 185 9.06 -55.72 -3.76
C ASP A 185 9.84 -55.47 -5.07
N ASP A 186 9.31 -54.65 -5.97
CA ASP A 186 9.99 -54.32 -7.24
C ASP A 186 11.14 -53.34 -7.00
N GLN A 187 10.86 -52.28 -6.25
CA GLN A 187 11.84 -51.28 -5.84
C GLN A 187 12.99 -51.92 -5.06
N ARG A 188 12.70 -52.86 -4.15
CA ARG A 188 13.73 -53.55 -3.38
C ARG A 188 14.65 -54.40 -4.27
N ARG A 189 14.10 -55.09 -5.27
CA ARG A 189 14.91 -55.85 -6.25
C ARG A 189 15.81 -54.93 -7.05
N ARG A 190 15.27 -53.83 -7.56
CA ARG A 190 16.03 -52.82 -8.31
C ARG A 190 17.16 -52.22 -7.48
N VAL A 191 16.86 -51.78 -6.25
CA VAL A 191 17.88 -51.26 -5.31
C VAL A 191 18.97 -52.30 -5.05
N TYR A 192 18.62 -53.57 -4.88
CA TYR A 192 19.59 -54.66 -4.71
C TYR A 192 20.46 -54.89 -5.96
N GLU A 193 19.91 -54.70 -7.16
CA GLU A 193 20.64 -54.76 -8.43
C GLU A 193 21.51 -53.51 -8.69
N GLY A 194 21.48 -52.52 -7.78
CA GLY A 194 22.25 -51.28 -7.89
C GLY A 194 21.53 -50.17 -8.66
N ASP A 195 20.26 -50.35 -9.02
CA ASP A 195 19.45 -49.30 -9.63
C ASP A 195 19.12 -48.19 -8.62
N THR A 196 19.03 -46.97 -9.14
CA THR A 196 18.44 -45.86 -8.40
C THR A 196 16.92 -45.88 -8.54
N VAL A 197 16.23 -45.91 -7.40
CA VAL A 197 14.77 -45.84 -7.30
C VAL A 197 14.35 -44.47 -6.79
N MET A 198 13.32 -43.90 -7.40
CA MET A 198 12.68 -42.67 -6.93
C MET A 198 11.29 -43.02 -6.44
N ALA A 199 11.02 -42.70 -5.17
CA ALA A 199 9.75 -42.96 -4.53
C ALA A 199 9.11 -41.65 -4.09
N LEU A 200 7.79 -41.53 -4.26
CA LEU A 200 7.04 -40.41 -3.72
C LEU A 200 6.88 -40.60 -2.20
N GLY A 201 7.08 -39.54 -1.43
CA GLY A 201 6.80 -39.55 0.01
C GLY A 201 5.32 -39.84 0.29
N LYS A 202 5.00 -40.34 1.48
CA LYS A 202 3.63 -40.76 1.87
C LYS A 202 2.59 -39.64 1.74
N GLY A 203 3.01 -38.37 1.80
CA GLY A 203 2.15 -37.19 1.62
C GLY A 203 2.03 -36.70 0.17
N GLY A 204 2.75 -37.28 -0.79
CA GLY A 204 2.72 -36.87 -2.20
C GLY A 204 3.46 -35.56 -2.53
N ASP A 205 4.03 -34.90 -1.53
CA ASP A 205 4.63 -33.56 -1.60
C ASP A 205 6.16 -33.56 -1.63
N SER A 206 6.77 -34.74 -1.55
CA SER A 206 8.20 -34.96 -1.46
C SER A 206 8.62 -36.16 -2.29
N ILE A 207 9.87 -36.14 -2.75
CA ILE A 207 10.50 -37.26 -3.44
C ILE A 207 11.63 -37.78 -2.56
N ARG A 208 11.78 -39.10 -2.51
CA ARG A 208 12.94 -39.78 -1.93
C ARG A 208 13.67 -40.52 -3.04
N VAL A 209 14.99 -40.50 -2.99
CA VAL A 209 15.84 -41.21 -3.95
C VAL A 209 16.66 -42.22 -3.19
N LEU A 210 16.53 -43.50 -3.55
CA LEU A 210 17.16 -44.62 -2.89
C LEU A 210 18.03 -45.39 -3.89
N ALA A 211 19.22 -45.81 -3.47
CA ALA A 211 20.07 -46.68 -4.26
C ALA A 211 20.86 -47.61 -3.33
N GLY A 212 21.04 -48.85 -3.77
CA GLY A 212 21.81 -49.84 -3.03
C GLY A 212 23.30 -49.64 -3.25
N ILE A 213 24.09 -49.85 -2.20
CA ILE A 213 25.54 -49.93 -2.33
C ILE A 213 25.88 -51.38 -2.67
N VAL A 214 26.43 -51.60 -3.87
CA VAL A 214 26.78 -52.93 -4.41
C VAL A 214 27.65 -53.68 -3.40
N ASP A 215 27.43 -55.00 -3.28
CA ASP A 215 28.11 -55.91 -2.35
C ASP A 215 27.91 -55.61 -0.86
N THR A 216 26.92 -54.79 -0.50
CA THR A 216 26.56 -54.50 0.90
C THR A 216 25.05 -54.62 1.14
N ASN A 217 24.63 -54.64 2.41
CA ASN A 217 23.22 -54.56 2.79
C ASN A 217 22.72 -53.11 2.98
N TRP A 218 23.53 -52.12 2.57
CA TRP A 218 23.22 -50.71 2.77
C TRP A 218 22.48 -50.12 1.58
N VAL A 219 21.47 -49.32 1.90
CA VAL A 219 20.71 -48.48 0.98
C VAL A 219 20.94 -47.04 1.39
N LEU A 220 21.46 -46.25 0.45
CA LEU A 220 21.57 -44.81 0.62
C LEU A 220 20.22 -44.18 0.25
N GLU A 221 19.63 -43.44 1.17
CA GLU A 221 18.42 -42.65 0.97
C GLU A 221 18.75 -41.15 1.01
N ILE A 222 18.28 -40.44 -0.01
CA ILE A 222 18.32 -38.99 -0.13
C ILE A 222 16.90 -38.45 -0.06
N GLY A 223 16.66 -37.53 0.87
CA GLY A 223 15.37 -36.87 1.05
C GLY A 223 14.83 -36.98 2.47
N PRO A 224 13.60 -36.50 2.72
CA PRO A 224 12.61 -36.06 1.74
C PRO A 224 12.98 -34.76 1.01
N LEU A 225 12.97 -34.79 -0.32
CA LEU A 225 13.12 -33.62 -1.18
C LEU A 225 11.73 -33.01 -1.42
N TYR A 226 11.34 -32.07 -0.56
CA TYR A 226 10.06 -31.37 -0.70
C TYR A 226 10.01 -30.56 -1.98
N GLN A 227 8.91 -30.66 -2.71
CA GLN A 227 8.66 -29.77 -3.84
C GLN A 227 8.41 -28.35 -3.32
N MET A 228 8.98 -27.36 -4.00
CA MET A 228 8.79 -25.97 -3.59
C MET A 228 7.32 -25.58 -3.72
N ASN A 229 6.66 -25.28 -2.60
CA ASN A 229 5.31 -24.71 -2.60
C ASN A 229 5.38 -23.20 -2.94
N PRO A 230 4.80 -22.77 -4.08
CA PRO A 230 4.79 -21.36 -4.48
C PRO A 230 3.91 -20.48 -3.58
N TYR A 231 2.90 -21.08 -2.95
CA TYR A 231 1.85 -20.38 -2.20
C TYR A 231 1.74 -20.92 -0.76
N PRO A 232 2.79 -20.77 0.07
CA PRO A 232 2.74 -21.15 1.46
C PRO A 232 1.72 -20.29 2.23
N LEU A 233 0.84 -20.96 2.98
CA LEU A 233 -0.28 -20.32 3.69
C LEU A 233 0.17 -19.18 4.63
N HIS A 234 1.30 -19.33 5.34
CA HIS A 234 1.78 -18.31 6.27
C HIS A 234 2.18 -17.00 5.58
N TRP A 235 2.78 -17.05 4.38
CA TRP A 235 3.10 -15.84 3.63
C TRP A 235 1.85 -15.19 3.05
N LEU A 236 0.88 -15.99 2.57
CA LEU A 236 -0.42 -15.48 2.13
C LEU A 236 -1.15 -14.77 3.26
N LEU A 237 -1.17 -15.35 4.46
CA LEU A 237 -1.76 -14.73 5.65
C LEU A 237 -1.06 -13.43 6.04
N LEU A 238 0.28 -13.39 5.98
CA LEU A 238 1.05 -12.18 6.27
C LEU A 238 0.73 -11.07 5.27
N ILE A 239 0.73 -11.37 3.97
CA ILE A 239 0.39 -10.40 2.91
C ILE A 239 -1.05 -9.91 3.06
N ALA A 240 -1.99 -10.81 3.36
CA ALA A 240 -3.39 -10.47 3.60
C ALA A 240 -3.56 -9.56 4.84
N LEU A 241 -2.87 -9.87 5.95
CA LEU A 241 -2.89 -9.07 7.16
C LEU A 241 -2.32 -7.67 6.90
N MET A 242 -1.19 -7.58 6.21
CA MET A 242 -0.55 -6.31 5.86
C MET A 242 -1.41 -5.48 4.91
N GLY A 243 -2.06 -6.13 3.94
CA GLY A 243 -3.06 -5.50 3.07
C GLY A 243 -4.25 -4.96 3.85
N LEU A 244 -4.80 -5.74 4.80
CA LEU A 244 -5.91 -5.31 5.65
C LEU A 244 -5.53 -4.10 6.52
N CYS A 245 -4.34 -4.11 7.13
CA CYS A 245 -3.82 -2.97 7.89
C CYS A 245 -3.67 -1.73 7.02
N LEU A 246 -3.16 -1.86 5.79
CA LEU A 246 -3.00 -0.73 4.87
C LEU A 246 -4.36 -0.15 4.45
N ILE A 247 -5.33 -0.99 4.13
CA ILE A 247 -6.72 -0.56 3.83
C ILE A 247 -7.30 0.17 5.04
N GLY A 248 -7.20 -0.42 6.24
CA GLY A 248 -7.70 0.17 7.47
C GLY A 248 -7.08 1.53 7.76
N LEU A 249 -5.76 1.68 7.57
CA LEU A 249 -5.05 2.95 7.76
C LEU A 249 -5.56 4.03 6.82
N VAL A 250 -5.74 3.72 5.52
CA VAL A 250 -6.21 4.73 4.56
C VAL A 250 -7.66 5.12 4.84
N VAL A 251 -8.54 4.15 5.14
CA VAL A 251 -9.92 4.44 5.54
C VAL A 251 -9.95 5.32 6.78
N TYR A 252 -9.14 5.01 7.80
CA TYR A 252 -9.03 5.81 9.02
C TYR A 252 -8.61 7.26 8.73
N LEU A 253 -7.59 7.48 7.91
CA LEU A 253 -7.14 8.84 7.54
C LEU A 253 -8.23 9.62 6.80
N LEU A 254 -8.98 8.94 5.93
CA LEU A 254 -10.05 9.55 5.15
C LEU A 254 -11.24 9.95 6.03
N VAL A 255 -11.63 9.08 6.96
CA VAL A 255 -12.70 9.33 7.95
C VAL A 255 -12.29 10.44 8.91
N ARG A 256 -11.07 10.39 9.45
CA ARG A 256 -10.56 11.42 10.39
C ARG A 256 -10.52 12.81 9.77
N ARG A 257 -10.22 12.92 8.47
CA ARG A 257 -10.29 14.19 7.73
C ARG A 257 -11.73 14.71 7.63
N LEU A 258 -12.70 13.83 7.39
CA LEU A 258 -14.11 14.20 7.30
C LEU A 258 -14.63 14.67 8.66
N GLU A 259 -14.34 13.91 9.73
CA GLU A 259 -14.71 14.22 11.11
C GLU A 259 -14.23 15.62 11.53
N ARG A 260 -12.95 15.93 11.26
CA ARG A 260 -12.38 17.25 11.57
C ARG A 260 -13.14 18.40 10.89
N ARG A 261 -13.52 18.23 9.61
CA ARG A 261 -14.26 19.27 8.87
C ARG A 261 -15.68 19.49 9.42
N VAL A 262 -16.31 18.41 9.89
CA VAL A 262 -17.63 18.49 10.54
C VAL A 262 -17.52 19.20 11.88
N LEU A 263 -16.50 18.89 12.69
CA LEU A 263 -16.24 19.58 13.96
C LEU A 263 -15.92 21.07 13.78
N GLU A 264 -15.19 21.44 12.71
CA GLU A 264 -14.93 22.84 12.36
C GLU A 264 -16.22 23.60 11.99
N LEU A 265 -17.15 22.96 11.26
CA LEU A 265 -18.48 23.50 10.99
C LEU A 265 -19.31 23.67 12.25
N GLU A 266 -19.31 22.66 13.12
CA GLU A 266 -20.01 22.70 14.41
C GLU A 266 -19.51 23.86 15.27
N ALA A 267 -18.20 23.98 15.44
CA ALA A 267 -17.58 25.05 16.22
C ALA A 267 -17.91 26.45 15.68
N ALA A 268 -17.87 26.64 14.36
CA ALA A 268 -18.25 27.91 13.74
C ALA A 268 -19.74 28.23 13.92
N ALA A 269 -20.62 27.24 13.80
CA ALA A 269 -22.05 27.40 14.07
C ALA A 269 -22.31 27.81 15.53
N THR A 270 -21.61 27.20 16.48
CA THR A 270 -21.68 27.59 17.90
C THR A 270 -21.20 29.03 18.12
N GLN A 271 -20.12 29.46 17.46
CA GLN A 271 -19.61 30.83 17.55
C GLN A 271 -20.60 31.87 17.00
N ILE A 272 -21.25 31.57 15.86
CA ILE A 272 -22.31 32.45 15.32
C ILE A 272 -23.49 32.52 16.28
N ALA A 273 -23.92 31.40 16.86
CA ALA A 273 -25.01 31.37 17.85
C ALA A 273 -24.69 32.20 19.10
N GLN A 274 -23.41 32.32 19.48
CA GLN A 274 -22.95 33.17 20.57
C GLN A 274 -22.76 34.65 20.18
N GLY A 275 -23.06 35.03 18.93
CA GLY A 275 -23.00 36.42 18.44
C GLY A 275 -21.69 36.78 17.72
N SER A 276 -20.75 35.85 17.55
CA SER A 276 -19.52 36.08 16.77
C SER A 276 -19.76 35.89 15.27
N LEU A 277 -20.32 36.91 14.64
CA LEU A 277 -20.74 36.88 13.22
C LEU A 277 -19.58 36.92 12.22
N HIS A 278 -18.35 37.14 12.68
CA HIS A 278 -17.16 37.15 11.82
C HIS A 278 -16.58 35.75 11.59
N SER A 279 -17.07 34.73 12.32
CA SER A 279 -16.62 33.36 12.15
C SER A 279 -16.94 32.84 10.74
N ARG A 280 -15.97 32.19 10.10
CA ARG A 280 -16.09 31.61 8.76
C ARG A 280 -15.43 30.24 8.74
N VAL A 281 -16.00 29.34 7.95
CA VAL A 281 -15.50 27.97 7.77
C VAL A 281 -14.69 27.89 6.47
N PRO A 282 -13.54 27.18 6.44
CA PRO A 282 -12.80 26.94 5.22
C PRO A 282 -13.68 26.22 4.18
N THR A 283 -13.78 26.77 2.96
CA THR A 283 -14.55 26.19 1.85
C THR A 283 -13.71 25.26 0.97
N GLU A 284 -12.65 24.68 1.53
CA GLU A 284 -11.72 23.85 0.78
C GLU A 284 -12.38 22.55 0.29
N GLY A 285 -12.67 22.46 -1.00
CA GLY A 285 -13.10 21.23 -1.65
C GLY A 285 -14.50 21.33 -2.26
N SER A 286 -14.66 20.69 -3.42
CA SER A 286 -15.94 20.62 -4.14
C SER A 286 -16.88 19.53 -3.61
N ASP A 287 -16.62 19.03 -2.40
CA ASP A 287 -17.40 18.00 -1.73
C ASP A 287 -18.71 18.55 -1.14
N SER A 288 -19.64 17.66 -0.76
CA SER A 288 -20.87 18.03 -0.05
C SER A 288 -20.61 18.83 1.22
N VAL A 289 -19.53 18.54 1.95
CA VAL A 289 -19.13 19.30 3.14
C VAL A 289 -18.68 20.72 2.75
N GLY A 290 -17.87 20.88 1.70
CA GLY A 290 -17.52 22.19 1.16
C GLY A 290 -18.72 23.00 0.66
N ARG A 291 -19.73 22.35 0.06
CA ARG A 291 -21.00 23.01 -0.29
C ARG A 291 -21.77 23.49 0.94
N VAL A 292 -21.82 22.69 2.00
CA VAL A 292 -22.43 23.09 3.28
C VAL A 292 -21.65 24.24 3.91
N ALA A 293 -20.32 24.21 3.89
CA ALA A 293 -19.47 25.32 4.36
C ALA A 293 -19.70 26.61 3.57
N ALA A 294 -19.84 26.52 2.24
CA ALA A 294 -20.16 27.67 1.40
C ALA A 294 -21.54 28.25 1.72
N ALA A 295 -22.56 27.38 1.86
CA ALA A 295 -23.91 27.80 2.25
C ALA A 295 -23.92 28.43 3.66
N PHE A 296 -23.19 27.86 4.61
CA PHE A 296 -23.02 28.39 5.96
C PHE A 296 -22.39 29.79 5.95
N ASN A 297 -21.30 29.98 5.20
CA ASN A 297 -20.65 31.29 5.09
C ASN A 297 -21.57 32.33 4.43
N SER A 298 -22.34 31.95 3.41
CA SER A 298 -23.33 32.84 2.79
C SER A 298 -24.44 33.25 3.77
N MET A 299 -24.91 32.31 4.59
CA MET A 299 -25.89 32.59 5.65
C MET A 299 -25.28 33.54 6.71
N ALA A 300 -24.05 33.29 7.15
CA ALA A 300 -23.35 34.14 8.10
C ALA A 300 -23.17 35.57 7.59
N GLU A 301 -22.84 35.73 6.31
CA GLU A 301 -22.68 37.03 5.66
C GLU A 301 -24.01 37.78 5.55
N HIS A 302 -25.08 37.10 5.15
CA HIS A 302 -26.42 37.70 5.11
C HIS A 302 -26.85 38.19 6.50
N LEU A 303 -26.66 37.36 7.52
CA LEU A 303 -27.01 37.68 8.91
C LEU A 303 -26.17 38.86 9.45
N GLN A 304 -24.88 38.92 9.11
CA GLN A 304 -24.01 40.05 9.45
C GLN A 304 -24.47 41.36 8.80
N ARG A 305 -24.86 41.33 7.52
CA ARG A 305 -25.37 42.52 6.81
C ARG A 305 -26.69 43.00 7.40
N SER A 306 -27.66 42.10 7.64
CA SER A 306 -28.96 42.46 8.22
C SER A 306 -28.80 43.12 9.60
N LEU A 307 -27.91 42.59 10.46
CA LEU A 307 -27.65 43.18 11.77
C LEU A 307 -26.90 44.52 11.70
N MET A 308 -26.01 44.70 10.71
CA MET A 308 -25.33 45.98 10.48
C MET A 308 -26.33 47.07 10.10
N ILE A 309 -27.22 46.78 9.15
CA ILE A 309 -28.25 47.71 8.68
C ILE A 309 -29.24 48.03 9.81
N GLN A 310 -29.67 47.02 10.58
CA GLN A 310 -30.53 47.26 11.74
C GLN A 310 -29.89 48.22 12.76
N ARG A 311 -28.58 48.06 13.04
CA ARG A 311 -27.84 48.95 13.96
C ARG A 311 -27.71 50.37 13.40
N GLU A 312 -27.44 50.50 12.10
CA GLU A 312 -27.32 51.78 11.42
C GLU A 312 -28.66 52.53 11.42
N LEU A 313 -29.76 51.83 11.10
CA LEU A 313 -31.12 52.37 11.15
C LEU A 313 -31.47 52.87 12.56
N VAL A 314 -31.27 52.05 13.60
CA VAL A 314 -31.55 52.45 14.99
C VAL A 314 -30.74 53.69 15.39
N ARG A 315 -29.48 53.77 14.97
CA ARG A 315 -28.62 54.94 15.23
C ARG A 315 -29.13 56.18 14.49
N ALA A 316 -29.46 56.06 13.20
CA ALA A 316 -29.97 57.16 12.38
C ALA A 316 -31.30 57.69 12.95
N VAL A 317 -32.26 56.80 13.24
CA VAL A 317 -33.53 57.14 13.88
C VAL A 317 -33.29 57.89 15.20
N SER A 318 -32.40 57.38 16.06
CA SER A 318 -32.12 58.04 17.34
C SER A 318 -31.55 59.46 17.18
N HIS A 319 -30.72 59.69 16.15
CA HIS A 319 -30.16 61.01 15.87
C HIS A 319 -31.22 61.97 15.32
N GLU A 320 -31.97 61.52 14.32
CA GLU A 320 -32.98 62.34 13.64
C GLU A 320 -34.17 62.70 14.56
N LEU A 321 -34.57 61.80 15.47
CA LEU A 321 -35.64 62.08 16.44
C LEU A 321 -35.21 63.09 17.52
N ARG A 322 -33.91 63.16 17.86
CA ARG A 322 -33.43 63.99 18.98
C ARG A 322 -33.62 65.48 18.74
N THR A 323 -33.43 65.93 17.50
CA THR A 323 -33.52 67.33 17.09
C THR A 323 -34.95 67.89 17.20
N PRO A 324 -35.98 67.32 16.57
CA PRO A 324 -37.36 67.78 16.72
C PRO A 324 -37.87 67.62 18.16
N VAL A 325 -37.49 66.55 18.88
CA VAL A 325 -37.85 66.42 20.30
C VAL A 325 -37.25 67.55 21.15
N ALA A 326 -36.01 67.97 20.88
CA ALA A 326 -35.42 69.13 21.53
C ALA A 326 -36.15 70.43 21.16
N ARG A 327 -36.49 70.64 19.88
CA ARG A 327 -37.27 71.80 19.41
C ARG A 327 -38.64 71.88 20.07
N LEU A 328 -39.34 70.76 20.20
CA LEU A 328 -40.61 70.65 20.91
C LEU A 328 -40.48 71.05 22.39
N ARG A 329 -39.43 70.60 23.06
CA ARG A 329 -39.20 70.96 24.46
C ARG A 329 -38.94 72.46 24.63
N PHE A 330 -38.12 73.05 23.77
CA PHE A 330 -37.91 74.52 23.75
C PHE A 330 -39.19 75.28 23.40
N GLY A 331 -39.96 74.81 22.42
CA GLY A 331 -41.25 75.40 22.07
C GLY A 331 -42.22 75.42 23.26
N LEU A 332 -42.25 74.35 24.05
CA LEU A 332 -43.11 74.22 25.23
C LEU A 332 -42.68 75.17 26.38
N GLU A 333 -41.37 75.35 26.57
CA GLU A 333 -40.83 76.39 27.48
C GLU A 333 -41.22 77.79 27.01
N MET A 334 -41.04 78.10 25.72
CA MET A 334 -41.38 79.40 25.14
C MET A 334 -42.89 79.71 25.15
N VAL A 335 -43.74 78.69 25.02
CA VAL A 335 -45.20 78.81 25.20
C VAL A 335 -45.55 79.23 26.63
N SER A 336 -44.81 78.70 27.61
CA SER A 336 -45.00 78.99 29.04
C SER A 336 -44.57 80.41 29.39
N ASP A 337 -43.46 80.89 28.81
CA ASP A 337 -42.90 82.24 29.04
C ASP A 337 -43.52 83.33 28.13
N ALA A 338 -44.41 82.98 27.20
CA ALA A 338 -45.00 83.92 26.25
C ALA A 338 -45.98 84.90 26.94
N ALA A 339 -45.64 86.19 26.91
CA ALA A 339 -46.44 87.29 27.47
C ALA A 339 -47.70 87.65 26.65
N THR A 340 -47.76 87.28 25.36
CA THR A 340 -48.90 87.61 24.48
C THR A 340 -49.55 86.37 23.86
N PRO A 341 -50.88 86.39 23.63
CA PRO A 341 -51.60 85.30 22.96
C PRO A 341 -51.10 85.02 21.53
N GLU A 342 -50.53 86.00 20.84
CA GLU A 342 -49.96 85.85 19.50
C GLU A 342 -48.62 85.11 19.53
N ALA A 343 -47.73 85.43 20.48
CA ALA A 343 -46.47 84.71 20.66
C ALA A 343 -46.71 83.24 21.02
N ARG A 344 -47.68 82.97 21.92
CA ARG A 344 -48.07 81.61 22.29
C ARG A 344 -48.56 80.80 21.08
N ARG A 345 -49.43 81.39 20.24
CA ARG A 345 -49.91 80.77 18.99
C ARG A 345 -48.81 80.55 17.95
N LYS A 346 -47.75 81.36 17.95
CA LYS A 346 -46.60 81.17 17.06
C LYS A 346 -45.78 79.95 17.49
N TYR A 347 -45.45 79.83 18.77
CA TYR A 347 -44.70 78.68 19.29
C TYR A 347 -45.49 77.37 19.18
N MET A 348 -46.79 77.38 19.47
CA MET A 348 -47.66 76.21 19.25
C MET A 348 -47.68 75.74 17.79
N ARG A 349 -47.72 76.68 16.82
CA ARG A 349 -47.62 76.32 15.39
C ARG A 349 -46.25 75.76 15.01
N GLY A 350 -45.17 76.27 15.59
CA GLY A 350 -43.84 75.71 15.41
C GLY A 350 -43.75 74.26 15.92
N MET A 351 -44.30 74.01 17.12
CA MET A 351 -44.36 72.66 17.68
C MET A 351 -45.23 71.71 16.84
N ASP A 352 -46.37 72.18 16.32
CA ASP A 352 -47.20 71.36 15.41
C ASP A 352 -46.45 70.98 14.13
N SER A 353 -45.66 71.91 13.57
CA SER A 353 -44.76 71.61 12.45
C SER A 353 -43.68 70.58 12.82
N ASP A 354 -43.08 70.68 14.01
CA ASP A 354 -42.08 69.71 14.46
C ASP A 354 -42.67 68.30 14.67
N ILE A 355 -43.95 68.20 15.05
CA ILE A 355 -44.69 66.93 15.13
C ILE A 355 -44.94 66.36 13.73
N GLN A 356 -45.34 67.20 12.76
CA GLN A 356 -45.51 66.77 11.37
C GLN A 356 -44.18 66.29 10.75
N ASP A 357 -43.07 66.95 11.08
CA ASP A 357 -41.72 66.51 10.69
C ASP A 357 -41.41 65.12 11.26
N LEU A 358 -41.75 64.87 12.54
CA LEU A 358 -41.59 63.56 13.18
C LEU A 358 -42.40 62.46 12.50
N ASP A 359 -43.67 62.72 12.17
CA ASP A 359 -44.54 61.74 11.48
C ASP A 359 -43.98 61.38 10.10
N LYS A 360 -43.53 62.37 9.32
CA LYS A 360 -42.86 62.11 8.02
C LYS A 360 -41.62 61.25 8.18
N LEU A 361 -40.80 61.54 9.20
CA LEU A 361 -39.56 60.80 9.43
C LEU A 361 -39.83 59.35 9.84
N VAL A 362 -40.89 59.11 10.61
CA VAL A 362 -41.35 57.75 10.95
C VAL A 362 -41.81 57.00 9.69
N ASP A 363 -42.58 57.65 8.82
CA ASP A 363 -43.04 57.06 7.55
C ASP A 363 -41.88 56.72 6.61
N GLU A 364 -40.90 57.62 6.48
CA GLU A 364 -39.67 57.38 5.70
C GLU A 364 -38.89 56.17 6.24
N MET A 365 -38.75 56.06 7.55
CA MET A 365 -38.05 54.95 8.20
C MET A 365 -38.77 53.61 8.06
N LEU A 366 -40.10 53.59 8.19
CA LEU A 366 -40.92 52.40 7.95
C LEU A 366 -40.85 51.96 6.49
N THR A 367 -40.81 52.92 5.56
CA THR A 367 -40.65 52.66 4.13
C THR A 367 -39.29 52.03 3.83
N TYR A 368 -38.22 52.58 4.41
CA TYR A 368 -36.87 52.04 4.29
C TYR A 368 -36.77 50.61 4.85
N ALA A 369 -37.33 50.34 6.04
CA ALA A 369 -37.31 49.02 6.65
C ALA A 369 -38.05 47.95 5.82
N ARG A 370 -39.15 48.33 5.14
CA ARG A 370 -39.92 47.43 4.26
C ARG A 370 -39.15 47.06 3.00
N LEU A 371 -38.40 48.00 2.41
CA LEU A 371 -37.59 47.74 1.22
C LEU A 371 -36.48 46.71 1.50
N GLU A 372 -35.96 46.68 2.73
CA GLU A 372 -34.83 45.82 3.11
C GLU A 372 -35.25 44.40 3.56
N GLN A 373 -36.45 44.21 4.13
CA GLN A 373 -36.96 42.88 4.48
C GLN A 373 -37.28 41.99 3.27
N GLY A 374 -37.14 42.55 2.07
CA GLY A 374 -37.34 41.90 0.78
C GLY A 374 -37.96 42.92 -0.16
N ALA A 375 -37.29 43.22 -1.26
CA ALA A 375 -37.84 44.12 -2.27
C ALA A 375 -39.27 43.67 -2.60
N PRO A 376 -40.29 44.55 -2.52
CA PRO A 376 -41.62 44.21 -2.99
C PRO A 376 -41.48 43.64 -4.39
N THR A 377 -42.16 42.54 -4.69
CA THR A 377 -42.06 41.87 -6.00
C THR A 377 -42.27 42.92 -7.09
N LEU A 378 -41.17 43.32 -7.74
CA LEU A 378 -41.18 44.36 -8.76
C LEU A 378 -41.90 43.78 -9.98
N ASN A 379 -43.13 44.21 -10.19
CA ASN A 379 -43.96 43.75 -11.29
C ASN A 379 -43.70 44.66 -12.50
N PHE A 380 -42.68 44.31 -13.27
CA PHE A 380 -42.31 45.07 -14.46
C PHE A 380 -43.37 44.89 -15.54
N GLN A 381 -43.96 45.99 -15.96
CA GLN A 381 -44.90 46.06 -17.08
C GLN A 381 -44.36 47.02 -18.14
N ARG A 382 -44.64 46.74 -19.41
CA ARG A 382 -44.38 47.71 -20.49
C ARG A 382 -45.37 48.86 -20.31
N VAL A 383 -44.85 50.06 -20.16
CA VAL A 383 -45.63 51.29 -20.00
C VAL A 383 -45.29 52.22 -21.14
N ASP A 384 -46.31 52.87 -21.69
CA ASP A 384 -46.16 53.96 -22.64
C ASP A 384 -45.71 55.21 -21.89
N LEU A 385 -44.51 55.70 -22.21
CA LEU A 385 -43.90 56.84 -21.54
C LEU A 385 -44.64 58.15 -21.83
N ASP A 386 -45.20 58.30 -23.03
CA ASP A 386 -45.91 59.53 -23.42
C ASP A 386 -47.21 59.64 -22.62
N ALA A 387 -47.95 58.53 -22.49
CA ALA A 387 -49.17 58.48 -21.68
C ALA A 387 -48.93 58.66 -20.17
N LEU A 388 -47.76 58.26 -19.66
CA LEU A 388 -47.39 58.43 -18.25
C LEU A 388 -47.05 59.90 -17.93
N ILE A 389 -46.37 60.58 -18.86
CA ILE A 389 -45.98 61.99 -18.69
C ILE A 389 -47.23 62.89 -18.69
N ASP A 390 -48.19 62.61 -19.56
CA ASP A 390 -49.47 63.34 -19.63
C ASP A 390 -50.37 63.17 -18.37
N GLN A 391 -50.09 62.19 -17.51
CA GLN A 391 -50.81 61.99 -16.23
C GLN A 391 -50.20 62.75 -15.05
N VAL A 392 -48.96 63.22 -15.15
CA VAL A 392 -48.21 63.82 -14.04
C VAL A 392 -48.12 65.35 -14.16
N ILE A 393 -48.34 65.89 -15.36
CA ILE A 393 -48.45 67.32 -15.66
C ILE A 393 -49.94 67.70 -15.69
#